data_AF-A0A939L0I9-F1
#
_entry.id   AF-A0A939L0I9-F1
#
_cell.length_a   1.000
_cell.length_b   1.000
_cell.length_c   1.000
_cell.angle_alpha   90.00
_cell.angle_beta   90.00
_cell.angle_gamma   90.00
#
_symmetry.space_group_name_H-M   'P 1'
#
loop_
_entity.id
_entity.type
_entity.pdbx_description
1 polymer ?
#
loop_
_entity_poly.entity_id
_entity_poly.type
_entity_poly.pdbx_seq_one_letter_code
_entity_poly.pdbx_strand_id
1 'polypeptide(L)'
;MDTRKSDQDLWTAVVAAERRAADVRADFYRNAESRRDVLAAALQGSSWDRGAALSFLEALPEDVPVLLDQLIDNAVSPGWALAARRVIASGQTDVVMPAVRQLVDTRLRTADAGDYRRLAELFRYLNDRPALHRLVGQAEMSDDQDIREVGEDFSLWLSESL
;
A
#
# COMPACT_ATOMS: atom_id res chain seq x y z
N MET A 1 -17.35 37.44 25.29
CA MET A 1 -18.13 36.19 25.36
C MET A 1 -17.37 35.16 24.55
N ASP A 2 -16.77 34.19 25.24
CA ASP A 2 -15.96 33.12 24.64
C ASP A 2 -16.93 32.08 24.05
N THR A 3 -17.25 32.18 22.76
CA THR A 3 -18.06 31.21 22.01
C THR A 3 -17.21 29.99 21.66
N ARG A 4 -16.68 29.33 22.68
CA ARG A 4 -15.97 28.06 22.50
C ARG A 4 -17.01 26.96 22.29
N LYS A 5 -16.90 26.25 21.17
CA LYS A 5 -17.71 25.06 20.88
C LYS A 5 -17.45 24.02 21.96
N SER A 6 -18.50 23.32 22.39
CA SER A 6 -18.32 22.17 23.28
C SER A 6 -17.62 21.03 22.53
N ASP A 7 -16.99 20.12 23.25
CA ASP A 7 -16.39 18.91 22.66
C ASP A 7 -17.43 18.10 21.87
N GLN A 8 -18.68 18.09 22.34
CA GLN A 8 -19.80 17.45 21.64
C GLN A 8 -20.13 18.13 20.31
N ASP A 9 -20.05 19.47 20.23
CA ASP A 9 -20.25 20.21 18.98
C ASP A 9 -19.11 19.94 18.00
N LEU A 10 -17.87 19.86 18.50
CA LEU A 10 -16.70 19.53 17.70
C LEU A 10 -16.81 18.11 17.13
N TRP A 11 -17.17 17.13 17.97
CA TRP A 11 -17.39 15.76 17.52
C TRP A 11 -18.53 15.64 16.49
N THR A 12 -19.63 16.35 16.72
CA THR A 12 -20.75 16.40 15.78
C THR A 12 -20.31 16.96 14.43
N ALA A 13 -19.44 17.98 14.42
CA ALA A 13 -18.88 18.53 13.19
C ALA A 13 -17.97 17.52 12.46
N VAL A 14 -17.18 16.71 13.18
CA VAL A 14 -16.39 15.61 12.60
C VAL A 14 -17.29 14.59 11.92
N VAL A 15 -18.33 14.10 12.61
CA VAL A 15 -19.27 13.13 12.04
C VAL A 15 -19.97 13.68 10.79
N ALA A 16 -20.34 14.96 10.80
CA ALA A 16 -20.94 15.61 9.63
C ALA A 16 -19.95 15.75 8.46
N ALA A 17 -18.66 15.96 8.71
CA ALA A 17 -17.63 15.96 7.69
C ALA A 17 -17.40 14.57 7.10
N GLU A 18 -17.33 13.54 7.94
CA GLU A 18 -17.17 12.14 7.51
C GLU A 18 -18.33 11.67 6.62
N ARG A 19 -19.58 12.02 6.98
CA ARG A 19 -20.75 11.72 6.14
C ARG A 19 -20.65 12.36 4.76
N ARG A 20 -20.33 13.66 4.72
CA ARG A 20 -20.13 14.36 3.43
C ARG A 20 -19.00 13.74 2.61
N ALA A 21 -17.90 13.35 3.25
CA ALA A 21 -16.79 12.68 2.58
C ALA A 21 -17.22 11.30 2.04
N ALA A 22 -18.03 10.53 2.77
CA ALA A 22 -18.60 9.27 2.28
C ALA A 22 -19.52 9.50 1.07
N ASP A 23 -20.39 10.51 1.11
CA ASP A 23 -21.29 10.84 0.01
C ASP A 23 -20.54 11.21 -1.28
N VAL A 24 -19.53 12.08 -1.16
CA VAL A 24 -18.69 12.49 -2.30
C VAL A 24 -17.88 11.32 -2.86
N ARG A 25 -17.34 10.45 -2.00
CA ARG A 25 -16.65 9.23 -2.46
C ARG A 25 -17.60 8.31 -3.21
N ALA A 26 -18.81 8.11 -2.70
CA ALA A 26 -19.80 7.26 -3.33
C ALA A 26 -20.27 7.83 -4.69
N ASP A 27 -20.39 9.16 -4.79
CA ASP A 27 -20.68 9.85 -6.05
C ASP A 27 -19.54 9.68 -7.06
N PHE A 28 -18.29 9.94 -6.66
CA PHE A 28 -17.12 9.71 -7.49
C PHE A 28 -17.01 8.24 -7.95
N TYR A 29 -17.28 7.29 -7.06
CA TYR A 29 -17.30 5.87 -7.40
C TYR A 29 -18.35 5.55 -8.48
N ARG A 30 -19.58 6.07 -8.34
CA ARG A 30 -20.67 5.72 -9.26
C ARG A 30 -20.62 6.47 -10.60
N ASN A 31 -20.18 7.71 -10.59
CA ASN A 31 -20.43 8.64 -11.69
C ASN A 31 -19.16 9.11 -12.42
N ALA A 32 -17.94 8.82 -11.93
CA ALA A 32 -16.73 9.21 -12.63
C ALA A 32 -16.47 8.35 -13.87
N GLU A 33 -16.43 8.99 -15.04
CA GLU A 33 -16.19 8.32 -16.34
C GLU A 33 -14.78 7.71 -16.43
N SER A 34 -13.77 8.43 -15.92
CA SER A 34 -12.35 8.05 -15.95
C SER A 34 -11.77 7.86 -14.55
N ARG A 35 -12.54 7.19 -13.67
CA ARG A 35 -12.18 6.99 -12.24
C ARG A 35 -10.75 6.48 -12.04
N ARG A 36 -10.34 5.49 -12.84
CA ARG A 36 -9.02 4.86 -12.77
C ARG A 36 -7.89 5.82 -13.12
N ASP A 37 -8.06 6.61 -14.17
CA ASP A 37 -7.04 7.57 -14.61
C ASP A 37 -6.85 8.68 -13.58
N VAL A 38 -7.95 9.15 -12.98
CA VAL A 38 -7.93 10.13 -11.89
C VAL A 38 -7.21 9.57 -10.67
N LEU A 39 -7.50 8.32 -10.27
CA LEU A 39 -6.84 7.68 -9.13
C LEU A 39 -5.35 7.43 -9.40
N ALA A 40 -4.98 6.99 -10.61
CA ALA A 40 -3.59 6.80 -11.01
C ALA A 40 -2.80 8.12 -10.92
N ALA A 41 -3.37 9.22 -11.44
CA ALA A 41 -2.77 10.54 -11.34
C ALA A 41 -2.65 11.01 -9.88
N ALA A 42 -3.70 10.80 -9.07
CA ALA A 42 -3.70 11.18 -7.66
C ALA A 42 -2.66 10.42 -6.82
N LEU A 43 -2.43 9.13 -7.10
CA LEU A 43 -1.37 8.34 -6.47
C LEU A 43 0.04 8.89 -6.72
N GLN A 44 0.23 9.68 -7.77
CA GLN A 44 1.50 10.35 -8.10
C GLN A 44 1.48 11.86 -7.80
N GLY A 45 0.33 12.40 -7.38
CA GLY A 45 0.11 13.82 -7.16
C GLY A 45 0.63 14.34 -5.82
N SER A 46 -0.04 15.39 -5.31
CA SER A 46 0.31 15.99 -4.02
C SER A 46 0.10 15.02 -2.85
N SER A 47 0.67 15.31 -1.67
CA SER A 47 0.42 14.51 -0.47
C SER A 47 -1.06 14.40 -0.12
N TRP A 48 -1.85 15.45 -0.40
CA TRP A 48 -3.29 15.42 -0.19
C TRP A 48 -4.00 14.52 -1.19
N ASP A 49 -3.65 14.61 -2.49
CA ASP A 49 -4.23 13.75 -3.53
C ASP A 49 -3.92 12.27 -3.27
N ARG A 50 -2.66 11.97 -2.96
CA ARG A 50 -2.21 10.61 -2.69
C ARG A 50 -2.88 10.03 -1.45
N GLY A 51 -2.97 10.81 -0.37
CA GLY A 51 -3.68 10.42 0.83
C GLY A 51 -5.16 10.11 0.56
N ALA A 52 -5.84 11.00 -0.18
CA ALA A 52 -7.23 10.81 -0.57
C ALA A 52 -7.42 9.57 -1.46
N ALA A 53 -6.54 9.34 -2.44
CA ALA A 53 -6.59 8.17 -3.32
C ALA A 53 -6.39 6.85 -2.55
N LEU A 54 -5.41 6.80 -1.64
CA LEU A 54 -5.17 5.62 -0.81
C LEU A 54 -6.35 5.33 0.14
N SER A 55 -6.89 6.36 0.81
CA SER A 55 -8.09 6.20 1.65
C SER A 55 -9.34 5.81 0.86
N PHE A 56 -9.45 6.26 -0.40
CA PHE A 56 -10.52 5.85 -1.31
C PHE A 56 -10.40 4.37 -1.67
N LEU A 57 -9.23 3.95 -2.15
CA LEU A 57 -8.97 2.58 -2.60
C LEU A 57 -9.04 1.55 -1.47
N GLU A 58 -8.67 1.93 -0.24
CA GLU A 58 -8.84 1.05 0.92
C GLU A 58 -10.32 0.80 1.24
N ALA A 59 -11.17 1.80 1.04
CA ALA A 59 -12.61 1.66 1.27
C ALA A 59 -13.33 0.97 0.10
N LEU A 60 -12.82 1.13 -1.13
CA LEU A 60 -13.42 0.66 -2.39
C LEU A 60 -12.32 0.03 -3.28
N PRO A 61 -11.98 -1.24 -3.04
CA PRO A 61 -10.76 -1.85 -3.57
C PRO A 61 -10.89 -2.40 -5.01
N GLU A 62 -11.99 -2.13 -5.72
CA GLU A 62 -12.24 -2.72 -7.04
C GLU A 62 -11.23 -2.29 -8.11
N ASP A 63 -10.63 -1.11 -7.96
CA ASP A 63 -9.60 -0.60 -8.86
C ASP A 63 -8.17 -0.95 -8.41
N VAL A 64 -8.00 -1.65 -7.27
CA VAL A 64 -6.66 -2.06 -6.79
C VAL A 64 -5.90 -2.90 -7.84
N PRO A 65 -6.47 -3.95 -8.47
CA PRO A 65 -5.73 -4.78 -9.42
C PRO A 65 -5.11 -4.01 -10.59
N VAL A 66 -5.80 -2.98 -11.09
CA VAL A 66 -5.34 -2.18 -12.23
C VAL A 66 -4.34 -1.08 -11.85
N LEU A 67 -4.26 -0.73 -10.56
CA LEU A 67 -3.35 0.27 -9.99
C LEU A 67 -2.19 -0.35 -9.22
N LEU A 68 -2.00 -1.67 -9.28
CA LEU A 68 -1.02 -2.37 -8.46
C LEU A 68 0.41 -1.87 -8.66
N ASP A 69 0.77 -1.46 -9.87
CA ASP A 69 2.11 -0.97 -10.13
C ASP A 69 2.41 0.30 -9.33
N GLN A 70 1.53 1.31 -9.43
CA GLN A 70 1.65 2.55 -8.66
C GLN A 70 1.52 2.30 -7.15
N LEU A 71 0.69 1.34 -6.75
CA LEU A 71 0.55 0.98 -5.34
C LEU A 71 1.81 0.32 -4.79
N ILE A 72 2.52 -0.50 -5.56
CA ILE A 72 3.80 -1.09 -5.12
C ILE A 72 4.86 0.00 -5.00
N ASP A 73 4.93 0.95 -5.94
CA ASP A 73 5.85 2.10 -5.83
C ASP A 73 5.61 2.90 -4.54
N ASN A 74 4.34 3.11 -4.17
CA ASN A 74 3.99 3.74 -2.91
C ASN A 74 4.26 2.84 -1.70
N ALA A 75 4.11 1.51 -1.83
CA ALA A 75 4.38 0.53 -0.77
C ALA A 75 5.87 0.42 -0.41
N VAL A 76 6.75 0.81 -1.34
CA VAL A 76 8.20 0.94 -1.14
C VAL A 76 8.63 2.40 -0.94
N SER A 77 7.70 3.34 -0.81
CA SER A 77 8.03 4.74 -0.50
C SER A 77 7.96 4.99 1.01
N PRO A 78 8.97 5.58 1.67
CA PRO A 78 8.98 5.78 3.12
C PRO A 78 7.75 6.53 3.67
N GLY A 79 7.20 7.48 2.91
CA GLY A 79 6.06 8.29 3.36
C GLY A 79 4.69 7.62 3.21
N TRP A 80 4.60 6.57 2.40
CA TRP A 80 3.31 5.99 1.99
C TRP A 80 3.23 4.48 2.13
N ALA A 81 4.35 3.84 2.53
CA ALA A 81 4.51 2.39 2.58
C ALA A 81 3.33 1.69 3.27
N LEU A 82 3.03 2.08 4.52
CA LEU A 82 1.97 1.43 5.30
C LEU A 82 0.58 1.63 4.68
N ALA A 83 0.28 2.84 4.20
CA ALA A 83 -1.02 3.13 3.60
C ALA A 83 -1.22 2.35 2.29
N ALA A 84 -0.20 2.29 1.43
CA ALA A 84 -0.26 1.52 0.19
C ALA A 84 -0.33 0.00 0.45
N ARG A 85 0.41 -0.51 1.44
CA ARG A 85 0.34 -1.91 1.88
C ARG A 85 -1.08 -2.28 2.34
N ARG A 86 -1.75 -1.41 3.11
CA ARG A 86 -3.16 -1.58 3.50
C ARG A 86 -4.09 -1.65 2.29
N VAL A 87 -3.91 -0.75 1.33
CA VAL A 87 -4.71 -0.76 0.09
C VAL A 87 -4.51 -2.06 -0.68
N ILE A 88 -3.26 -2.51 -0.87
CA ILE A 88 -2.99 -3.79 -1.54
C ILE A 88 -3.66 -4.96 -0.80
N ALA A 89 -3.59 -4.97 0.54
CA ALA A 89 -4.22 -5.99 1.38
C ALA A 89 -5.76 -5.97 1.36
N SER A 90 -6.37 -4.83 1.07
CA SER A 90 -7.84 -4.70 0.93
C SER A 90 -8.38 -5.27 -0.39
N GLY A 91 -7.50 -5.48 -1.37
CA GLY A 91 -7.86 -6.08 -2.66
C GLY A 91 -8.23 -7.56 -2.57
N GLN A 92 -8.87 -8.08 -3.62
CA GLN A 92 -9.22 -9.51 -3.70
C GLN A 92 -7.96 -10.36 -3.79
N THR A 93 -7.62 -11.08 -2.71
CA THR A 93 -6.37 -11.84 -2.55
C THR A 93 -6.04 -12.74 -3.74
N ASP A 94 -7.03 -13.47 -4.26
CA ASP A 94 -6.82 -14.42 -5.37
C ASP A 94 -6.45 -13.76 -6.69
N VAL A 95 -6.80 -12.47 -6.86
CA VAL A 95 -6.47 -11.68 -8.05
C VAL A 95 -5.21 -10.87 -7.82
N VAL A 96 -5.09 -10.24 -6.65
CA VAL A 96 -4.03 -9.28 -6.33
C VAL A 96 -2.71 -9.99 -6.07
N MET A 97 -2.68 -11.07 -5.30
CA MET A 97 -1.42 -11.68 -4.86
C MET A 97 -0.58 -12.26 -6.01
N PRO A 98 -1.14 -12.96 -7.02
CA PRO A 98 -0.37 -13.38 -8.18
C PRO A 98 0.27 -12.20 -8.93
N ALA A 99 -0.47 -11.11 -9.12
CA ALA A 99 0.01 -9.92 -9.80
C ALA A 99 1.09 -9.18 -8.99
N VAL A 100 0.92 -9.06 -7.67
CA VAL A 100 1.93 -8.48 -6.77
C VAL A 100 3.23 -9.27 -6.89
N ARG A 101 3.18 -10.61 -6.77
CA ARG A 101 4.38 -11.46 -6.90
C ARG A 101 5.11 -11.22 -8.22
N GLN A 102 4.38 -11.22 -9.34
CA GLN A 102 4.97 -10.98 -10.67
C GLN A 102 5.64 -9.59 -10.79
N LEU A 103 4.97 -8.55 -10.29
CA LEU A 103 5.48 -7.19 -10.33
C LEU A 103 6.71 -7.02 -9.42
N VAL A 104 6.72 -7.65 -8.25
CA VAL A 104 7.88 -7.65 -7.36
C VAL A 104 9.05 -8.42 -7.97
N ASP A 105 8.83 -9.61 -8.51
CA ASP A 105 9.88 -10.40 -9.20
C ASP A 105 10.52 -9.62 -10.36
N THR A 106 9.74 -8.75 -11.03
CA THR A 106 10.24 -7.87 -12.07
C THR A 106 11.13 -6.76 -11.50
N ARG A 107 10.70 -6.12 -10.41
CA ARG A 107 11.46 -5.04 -9.74
C ARG A 107 12.77 -5.53 -9.12
N LEU A 108 12.79 -6.74 -8.56
CA LEU A 108 13.99 -7.29 -7.89
C LEU A 108 15.22 -7.39 -8.81
N ARG A 109 15.02 -7.47 -10.13
CA ARG A 109 16.12 -7.55 -11.11
C ARG A 109 17.02 -6.32 -11.15
N THR A 110 16.50 -5.17 -10.69
CA THR A 110 17.21 -3.89 -10.69
C THR A 110 17.14 -3.20 -9.33
N ALA A 111 16.70 -3.92 -8.29
CA ALA A 111 16.49 -3.39 -6.95
C ALA A 111 17.82 -3.26 -6.20
N ASP A 112 17.96 -2.18 -5.42
CA ASP A 112 19.03 -2.07 -4.43
C ASP A 112 18.61 -2.74 -3.09
N ALA A 113 19.52 -2.76 -2.12
CA ALA A 113 19.24 -3.33 -0.79
C ALA A 113 18.05 -2.67 -0.08
N GLY A 114 17.83 -1.36 -0.30
CA GLY A 114 16.70 -0.63 0.24
C GLY A 114 15.37 -1.12 -0.34
N ASP A 115 15.32 -1.28 -1.66
CA ASP A 115 14.17 -1.82 -2.37
C ASP A 115 13.89 -3.27 -1.93
N TYR A 116 14.92 -4.12 -1.84
CA TYR A 116 14.80 -5.49 -1.34
C TYR A 116 14.15 -5.54 0.04
N ARG A 117 14.63 -4.71 0.98
CA ARG A 117 14.07 -4.65 2.34
C ARG A 117 12.61 -4.21 2.32
N ARG A 118 12.25 -3.19 1.54
CA ARG A 118 10.86 -2.69 1.48
C ARG A 118 9.91 -3.67 0.80
N LEU A 119 10.38 -4.42 -0.19
CA LEU A 119 9.62 -5.48 -0.85
C LEU A 119 9.45 -6.70 0.07
N ALA A 120 10.46 -7.05 0.87
CA ALA A 120 10.34 -8.07 1.92
C ALA A 120 9.30 -7.66 2.98
N GLU A 121 9.33 -6.39 3.43
CA GLU A 121 8.32 -5.86 4.34
C GLU A 121 6.90 -5.88 3.74
N LEU A 122 6.75 -5.64 2.43
CA LEU A 122 5.47 -5.75 1.74
C LEU A 122 4.94 -7.18 1.82
N PHE A 123 5.73 -8.20 1.45
CA PHE A 123 5.28 -9.59 1.55
C PHE A 123 5.01 -10.02 2.99
N ARG A 124 5.82 -9.56 3.95
CA ARG A 124 5.57 -9.77 5.38
C ARG A 124 4.22 -9.18 5.80
N TYR A 125 3.93 -7.95 5.38
CA TYR A 125 2.67 -7.27 5.68
C TYR A 125 1.47 -8.02 5.08
N LEU A 126 1.59 -8.50 3.84
CA LEU A 126 0.57 -9.28 3.15
C LEU A 126 0.47 -10.74 3.63
N ASN A 127 1.31 -11.15 4.58
CA ASN A 127 1.42 -12.52 5.08
C ASN A 127 1.69 -13.56 3.96
N ASP A 128 2.40 -13.15 2.90
CA ASP A 128 2.75 -14.02 1.78
C ASP A 128 4.09 -14.72 2.02
N ARG A 129 4.08 -15.66 2.97
CA ARG A 129 5.28 -16.39 3.39
C ARG A 129 6.01 -17.08 2.22
N PRO A 130 5.32 -17.75 1.26
CA PRO A 130 6.00 -18.35 0.11
C PRO A 130 6.75 -17.32 -0.75
N ALA A 131 6.17 -16.13 -0.97
CA ALA A 131 6.84 -15.09 -1.74
C ALA A 131 8.01 -14.47 -0.96
N LEU A 132 7.83 -14.22 0.35
CA LEU A 132 8.89 -13.74 1.22
C LEU A 132 10.08 -14.70 1.25
N HIS A 133 9.84 -16.01 1.40
CA HIS A 133 10.90 -17.02 1.39
C HIS A 133 11.68 -17.03 0.07
N ARG A 134 11.00 -16.85 -1.07
CA ARG A 134 11.70 -16.76 -2.38
C ARG A 134 12.58 -15.52 -2.46
N LEU A 135 12.07 -14.36 -2.02
CA LEU A 135 12.82 -13.11 -2.01
C LEU A 135 14.06 -13.24 -1.10
N VAL A 136 13.89 -13.80 0.10
CA VAL A 136 15.00 -14.04 1.04
C VAL A 136 16.06 -14.94 0.43
N GLY A 137 15.68 -16.07 -0.15
CA GLY A 137 16.64 -16.95 -0.82
C GLY A 137 17.37 -16.29 -1.99
N GLN A 138 16.71 -15.40 -2.74
CA GLN A 138 17.39 -14.59 -3.76
C GLN A 138 18.36 -13.58 -3.15
N ALA A 139 18.00 -12.96 -2.03
CA ALA A 139 18.82 -11.98 -1.35
C ALA A 139 20.10 -12.62 -0.78
N GLU A 140 20.00 -13.80 -0.16
CA GLU A 140 21.13 -14.58 0.37
C GLU A 140 22.15 -14.98 -0.71
N MET A 141 21.67 -15.18 -1.95
CA MET A 141 22.50 -15.53 -3.10
C MET A 141 23.08 -14.31 -3.84
N SER A 142 22.79 -13.09 -3.39
CA SER A 142 23.26 -11.87 -4.06
C SER A 142 24.77 -11.69 -3.88
N ASP A 143 25.45 -11.17 -4.91
CA ASP A 143 26.84 -10.74 -4.83
C ASP A 143 27.00 -9.45 -3.99
N ASP A 144 25.92 -8.66 -3.87
CA ASP A 144 25.88 -7.45 -3.05
C ASP A 144 25.72 -7.81 -1.56
N GLN A 145 26.63 -7.31 -0.72
CA GLN A 145 26.61 -7.54 0.72
C GLN A 145 25.37 -6.97 1.39
N ASP A 146 24.95 -5.76 1.03
CA ASP A 146 23.82 -5.09 1.68
C ASP A 146 22.51 -5.82 1.38
N ILE A 147 22.40 -6.43 0.19
CA ILE A 147 21.27 -7.29 -0.16
C ILE A 147 21.30 -8.60 0.64
N ARG A 148 22.47 -9.22 0.83
CA ARG A 148 22.59 -10.44 1.66
C ARG A 148 22.16 -10.20 3.11
N GLU A 149 22.52 -9.05 3.68
CA GLU A 149 22.09 -8.66 5.03
C GLU A 149 20.56 -8.60 5.15
N VAL A 150 19.86 -8.14 4.11
CA VAL A 150 18.38 -8.19 4.07
C VAL A 150 17.88 -9.64 4.09
N GLY A 151 18.56 -10.56 3.39
CA GLY A 151 18.24 -11.98 3.44
C GLY A 151 18.33 -12.53 4.87
N GLU A 152 19.44 -12.29 5.55
CA GLU A 152 19.70 -12.73 6.93
C GLU A 152 18.64 -12.19 7.92
N ASP A 153 18.33 -10.88 7.84
CA ASP A 153 17.33 -10.22 8.69
C ASP A 153 15.96 -10.90 8.63
N PHE A 154 15.51 -11.25 7.42
CA PHE A 154 14.19 -11.84 7.20
C PHE A 154 14.17 -13.37 7.31
N SER A 155 15.31 -14.04 7.16
CA SER A 155 15.47 -15.48 7.44
C SER A 155 15.20 -15.79 8.92
N LEU A 156 15.71 -14.95 9.83
CA LEU A 156 15.41 -15.06 11.27
C LEU A 156 13.89 -14.98 11.52
N TRP A 157 13.22 -14.01 10.92
CA TRP A 157 11.77 -13.83 11.07
C TRP A 157 10.94 -15.03 10.58
N LEU A 158 11.34 -15.63 9.45
CA LEU A 158 10.67 -16.81 8.91
C LEU A 158 10.76 -18.02 9.84
N SER A 159 11.85 -18.12 10.62
CA SER A 159 12.11 -19.19 11.58
C SER A 159 11.35 -19.04 12.91
N GLU A 160 11.13 -17.81 13.38
CA GLU A 160 10.43 -17.52 14.65
C GLU A 160 8.89 -17.65 14.54
N SER A 161 8.38 -17.76 13.32
CA SER A 161 6.94 -17.81 13.04
C SER A 161 6.40 -19.25 12.87
N LEU A 162 7.10 -20.25 13.42
CA LEU A 162 6.72 -21.68 13.49
C LEU A 162 6.28 -22.05 14.91
#